data_AF-A0A7S3KCF6-F1
#
_entry.id   AF-A0A7S3KCF6-F1
#
_cell.length_a   1.000
_cell.length_b   1.000
_cell.length_c   1.000
_cell.angle_alpha   90.00
_cell.angle_beta   90.00
_cell.angle_gamma   90.00
#
_symmetry.space_group_name_H-M   'P 1'
#
loop_
_entity.id
_entity.type
_entity.pdbx_description
1 polymer ?
#
loop_
_entity_poly.entity_id
_entity_poly.type
_entity_poly.pdbx_seq_one_letter_code
_entity_poly.pdbx_strand_id
1 'polypeptide(L)'
;HSCTICISKAESEENLGKMMEEYYDNYKTSQDFEGSDILWLYGEEMGEYDREMFHDFKGFINKIYGTMIFKHKDLQYTVMNQCKKYHADKYGFHPASYTLMKEFDLMQEDIRASGRAKSWIAKPSEGLEGSDIFCFDTFEELMARGVQDGMVAQQYIHNPL
;
A
#
# COMPACT_ATOMS: atom_id res chain seq x y z
N HIS A 1 -19.40 14.45 -28.11
CA HIS A 1 -17.98 14.76 -27.90
C HIS A 1 -17.29 13.47 -27.48
N SER A 2 -16.07 13.24 -27.99
CA SER A 2 -15.23 12.12 -27.55
C SER A 2 -14.41 12.56 -26.35
N CYS A 3 -14.35 11.71 -25.31
CA CYS A 3 -13.52 11.88 -24.12
C CYS A 3 -12.05 11.65 -24.48
N THR A 4 -11.16 12.52 -24.04
CA THR A 4 -9.71 12.39 -24.27
C THR A 4 -8.99 11.86 -23.04
N ILE A 5 -8.04 10.94 -23.25
CA ILE A 5 -7.21 10.36 -22.18
C ILE A 5 -5.73 10.54 -22.50
N CYS A 6 -4.98 11.14 -21.56
CA CYS A 6 -3.53 11.22 -21.59
C CYS A 6 -2.93 10.21 -20.61
N ILE A 7 -1.87 9.49 -21.01
CA ILE A 7 -1.24 8.42 -20.20
C ILE A 7 0.20 8.82 -19.89
N SER A 8 0.61 8.88 -18.62
CA SER A 8 1.89 9.49 -18.22
C SER A 8 3.19 8.73 -18.56
N LYS A 9 3.11 7.54 -19.19
CA LYS A 9 4.29 6.75 -19.62
C LYS A 9 4.09 6.09 -21.00
N ALA A 10 5.10 6.23 -21.87
CA ALA A 10 5.07 5.82 -23.28
C ALA A 10 4.85 4.31 -23.53
N GLU A 11 5.49 3.41 -22.78
CA GLU A 11 5.31 1.95 -22.98
C GLU A 11 3.94 1.46 -22.53
N SER A 12 3.30 2.16 -21.58
CA SER A 12 1.97 1.81 -21.06
C SER A 12 0.82 2.45 -21.81
N GLU A 13 1.11 3.52 -22.55
CA GLU A 13 0.15 4.19 -23.41
C GLU A 13 -0.40 3.22 -24.46
N GLU A 14 0.46 2.35 -24.97
CA GLU A 14 0.11 1.45 -26.06
C GLU A 14 -0.97 0.42 -25.68
N ASN A 15 -0.91 -0.17 -24.49
CA ASN A 15 -1.88 -1.23 -24.10
C ASN A 15 -3.21 -0.66 -23.62
N LEU A 16 -3.17 0.33 -22.72
CA LEU A 16 -4.40 0.95 -22.22
C LEU A 16 -5.07 1.79 -23.31
N GLY A 17 -4.29 2.53 -24.10
CA GLY A 17 -4.79 3.32 -25.21
C GLY A 17 -5.50 2.47 -26.26
N LYS A 18 -4.86 1.37 -26.71
CA LYS A 18 -5.49 0.41 -27.62
C LYS A 18 -6.77 -0.17 -27.05
N MET A 19 -6.76 -0.61 -25.78
CA MET A 19 -7.97 -1.14 -25.15
C MET A 19 -9.09 -0.09 -25.07
N MET A 20 -8.79 1.17 -24.77
CA MET A 20 -9.82 2.20 -24.71
C MET A 20 -10.40 2.50 -26.09
N GLU A 21 -9.58 2.58 -27.13
CA GLU A 21 -10.02 2.88 -28.49
C GLU A 21 -10.70 1.70 -29.20
N GLU A 22 -10.28 0.45 -28.92
CA GLU A 22 -10.87 -0.76 -29.50
C GLU A 22 -12.24 -1.08 -28.92
N TYR A 23 -12.45 -0.84 -27.62
CA TYR A 23 -13.67 -1.24 -26.91
C TYR A 23 -14.66 -0.09 -26.69
N TYR A 24 -14.23 1.17 -26.85
CA TYR A 24 -15.07 2.34 -26.59
C TYR A 24 -14.91 3.44 -27.64
N ASP A 25 -15.87 3.52 -28.57
CA ASP A 25 -15.89 4.47 -29.70
C ASP A 25 -15.84 5.96 -29.29
N ASN A 26 -16.14 6.27 -28.04
CA ASN A 26 -16.19 7.62 -27.51
C ASN A 26 -14.91 8.05 -26.77
N TYR A 27 -13.87 7.22 -26.73
CA TYR A 27 -12.58 7.55 -26.14
C TYR A 27 -11.50 7.73 -27.20
N LYS A 28 -10.56 8.65 -26.94
CA LYS A 28 -9.37 8.86 -27.77
C LYS A 28 -8.15 9.12 -26.90
N THR A 29 -7.03 8.53 -27.25
CA THR A 29 -5.75 8.85 -26.65
C THR A 29 -5.27 10.25 -27.06
N SER A 30 -4.57 10.92 -26.15
CA SER A 30 -4.01 12.26 -26.35
C SER A 30 -2.62 12.34 -25.74
N GLN A 31 -1.73 13.03 -26.46
CA GLN A 31 -0.40 13.41 -25.97
C GLN A 31 -0.41 14.75 -25.22
N ASP A 32 -1.52 15.48 -25.31
CA ASP A 32 -1.71 16.77 -24.63
C ASP A 32 -2.37 16.54 -23.26
N PHE A 33 -1.58 16.69 -22.19
CA PHE A 33 -2.09 16.52 -20.83
C PHE A 33 -3.00 17.67 -20.39
N GLU A 34 -2.76 18.91 -20.82
CA GLU A 34 -3.54 20.07 -20.36
C GLU A 34 -4.94 20.07 -21.00
N GLY A 35 -5.02 19.62 -22.24
CA GLY A 35 -6.27 19.52 -23.00
C GLY A 35 -7.05 18.22 -22.82
N SER A 36 -6.59 17.30 -21.97
CA SER A 36 -7.24 15.99 -21.78
C SER A 36 -8.36 16.01 -20.73
N ASP A 37 -9.43 15.26 -20.96
CA ASP A 37 -10.49 15.06 -19.95
C ASP A 37 -10.03 14.15 -18.80
N ILE A 38 -9.18 13.18 -19.11
CA ILE A 38 -8.64 12.19 -18.17
C ILE A 38 -7.12 12.16 -18.24
N LEU A 39 -6.47 12.19 -17.08
CA LEU A 39 -5.06 11.90 -16.91
C LEU A 39 -4.91 10.55 -16.21
N TRP A 40 -4.36 9.57 -16.94
CA TRP A 40 -4.06 8.26 -16.43
C TRP A 40 -2.59 8.16 -16.05
N LEU A 41 -2.32 8.28 -14.76
CA LEU A 41 -0.99 8.13 -14.20
C LEU A 41 -0.65 6.64 -14.12
N TYR A 42 0.36 6.19 -14.86
CA TYR A 42 0.79 4.78 -14.87
C TYR A 42 1.79 4.47 -13.76
N GLY A 43 1.89 3.20 -13.36
CA GLY A 43 2.81 2.74 -12.31
C GLY A 43 2.27 2.90 -10.88
N GLU A 44 2.95 2.31 -9.92
CA GLU A 44 2.43 2.22 -8.54
C GLU A 44 2.58 3.50 -7.71
N GLU A 45 3.52 4.37 -8.07
CA GLU A 45 3.84 5.59 -7.32
C GLU A 45 3.75 6.81 -8.22
N MET A 46 3.35 7.95 -7.66
CA MET A 46 3.45 9.22 -8.35
C MET A 46 4.89 9.71 -8.26
N GLY A 47 5.59 9.72 -9.39
CA GLY A 47 6.89 10.34 -9.53
C GLY A 47 6.81 11.86 -9.38
N GLU A 48 7.96 12.54 -9.33
CA GLU A 48 8.01 14.02 -9.28
C GLU A 48 7.25 14.65 -10.45
N TYR A 49 7.42 14.09 -11.65
CA TYR A 49 6.71 14.51 -12.86
C TYR A 49 5.19 14.40 -12.74
N ASP A 50 4.68 13.30 -12.16
CA ASP A 50 3.22 13.12 -11.96
C ASP A 50 2.65 14.16 -10.98
N ARG A 51 3.46 14.63 -10.01
CA ARG A 51 3.03 15.64 -9.02
C ARG A 51 2.88 17.02 -9.63
N GLU A 52 3.77 17.39 -10.55
CA GLU A 52 3.68 18.65 -11.29
C GLU A 52 2.42 18.67 -12.16
N MET A 53 2.16 17.59 -12.92
CA MET A 53 0.94 17.47 -13.73
C MET A 53 -0.34 17.54 -12.89
N PHE A 54 -0.34 16.93 -11.70
CA PHE A 54 -1.52 16.86 -10.83
C PHE A 54 -2.04 18.24 -10.39
N HIS A 55 -1.14 19.19 -10.11
CA HIS A 55 -1.54 20.50 -9.56
C HIS A 55 -2.33 21.34 -10.59
N ASP A 56 -1.94 21.26 -11.85
CA ASP A 56 -2.46 22.14 -12.89
C ASP A 56 -3.58 21.50 -13.72
N PHE A 57 -3.66 20.16 -13.72
CA PHE A 57 -4.69 19.42 -14.45
C PHE A 57 -6.11 19.70 -13.91
N LYS A 58 -7.05 19.90 -14.85
CA LYS A 58 -8.46 20.25 -14.53
C LYS A 58 -9.46 19.13 -14.80
N GLY A 59 -9.01 17.98 -15.31
CA GLY A 59 -9.83 16.82 -15.59
C GLY A 59 -9.86 15.77 -14.46
N PHE A 60 -10.19 14.53 -14.82
CA PHE A 60 -10.22 13.39 -13.91
C PHE A 60 -8.89 12.64 -13.86
N ILE A 61 -8.45 12.26 -12.66
CA ILE A 61 -7.19 11.54 -12.44
C ILE A 61 -7.49 10.18 -11.82
N ASN A 62 -6.84 9.12 -12.31
CA ASN A 62 -7.03 7.74 -11.82
C ASN A 62 -6.31 7.43 -10.49
N LYS A 63 -5.64 8.42 -9.87
CA LYS A 63 -4.92 8.30 -8.60
C LYS A 63 -5.35 9.40 -7.64
N ILE A 64 -5.36 9.06 -6.35
CA ILE A 64 -5.58 10.01 -5.25
C ILE A 64 -4.24 10.27 -4.56
N TYR A 65 -3.91 11.54 -4.31
CA TYR A 65 -2.71 11.91 -3.59
C TYR A 65 -2.77 11.46 -2.12
N GLY A 66 -1.65 10.96 -1.59
CA GLY A 66 -1.53 10.56 -0.19
C GLY A 66 -2.02 9.14 0.13
N THR A 67 -2.45 8.34 -0.85
CA THR A 67 -2.85 6.94 -0.65
C THR A 67 -1.70 6.01 -0.26
N MET A 68 -0.46 6.50 -0.28
CA MET A 68 0.73 5.78 0.18
C MET A 68 0.57 5.25 1.60
N ILE A 69 -0.23 5.93 2.44
CA ILE A 69 -0.58 5.47 3.80
C ILE A 69 -1.27 4.10 3.82
N PHE A 70 -1.90 3.68 2.71
CA PHE A 70 -2.54 2.37 2.58
C PHE A 70 -1.70 1.37 1.79
N LYS A 71 -0.67 1.84 1.07
CA LYS A 71 0.21 1.01 0.25
C LYS A 71 1.36 0.42 1.07
N HIS A 72 2.05 1.24 1.86
CA HIS A 72 3.16 0.78 2.69
C HIS A 72 2.65 0.24 4.02
N LYS A 73 3.07 -0.97 4.38
CA LYS A 73 2.51 -1.69 5.52
C LYS A 73 2.86 -1.01 6.85
N ASP A 74 4.04 -0.42 6.96
CA ASP A 74 4.46 0.34 8.14
C ASP A 74 3.58 1.58 8.39
N LEU A 75 3.31 2.37 7.34
CA LEU A 75 2.40 3.51 7.43
C LEU A 75 0.96 3.05 7.72
N GLN A 76 0.50 2.02 7.01
CA GLN A 76 -0.84 1.46 7.22
C GLN A 76 -1.00 0.97 8.65
N TYR A 77 -0.03 0.25 9.19
CA TYR A 77 -0.06 -0.27 10.57
C TYR A 77 -0.10 0.86 11.57
N THR A 78 0.73 1.89 11.37
CA THR A 78 0.73 3.08 12.23
C THR A 78 -0.66 3.74 12.27
N VAL A 79 -1.26 4.01 11.11
CA VAL A 79 -2.59 4.62 11.02
C VAL A 79 -3.66 3.74 11.65
N MET A 80 -3.65 2.45 11.34
CA MET A 80 -4.67 1.50 11.80
C MET A 80 -4.59 1.22 13.30
N ASN A 81 -3.38 1.17 13.88
CA ASN A 81 -3.19 1.10 15.32
C ASN A 81 -3.73 2.34 16.03
N GLN A 82 -3.51 3.54 15.49
CA GLN A 82 -4.09 4.77 16.05
C GLN A 82 -5.62 4.74 15.97
N CYS A 83 -6.19 4.37 14.82
CA CYS A 83 -7.64 4.22 14.68
C CYS A 83 -8.20 3.23 15.70
N LYS A 84 -7.56 2.08 15.88
CA LYS A 84 -7.95 1.07 16.87
C LYS A 84 -7.83 1.57 18.32
N LYS A 85 -6.82 2.37 18.64
CA LYS A 85 -6.65 2.97 19.96
C LYS A 85 -7.83 3.88 20.35
N TYR A 86 -8.33 4.69 19.42
CA TYR A 86 -9.42 5.64 19.69
C TYR A 86 -10.83 5.08 19.40
N HIS A 87 -10.94 4.08 18.52
CA HIS A 87 -12.20 3.53 18.03
C HIS A 87 -12.16 2.00 17.93
N ALA A 88 -11.82 1.32 19.03
CA ALA A 88 -11.64 -0.13 19.07
C ALA A 88 -12.88 -0.93 18.60
N ASP A 89 -14.09 -0.39 18.81
CA ASP A 89 -15.36 -0.97 18.37
C ASP A 89 -15.48 -1.05 16.83
N LYS A 90 -14.86 -0.11 16.12
CA LYS A 90 -14.91 -0.03 14.65
C LYS A 90 -13.71 -0.70 13.98
N TYR A 91 -12.56 -0.67 14.64
CA TYR A 91 -11.28 -1.13 14.10
C TYR A 91 -10.78 -2.42 14.77
N GLY A 92 -11.66 -3.15 15.45
CA GLY A 92 -11.37 -4.46 16.06
C GLY A 92 -10.92 -5.52 15.05
N PHE A 93 -11.24 -5.33 13.76
CA PHE A 93 -10.78 -6.19 12.66
C PHE A 93 -9.27 -6.09 12.41
N HIS A 94 -8.62 -5.01 12.83
CA HIS A 94 -7.18 -4.84 12.63
C HIS A 94 -6.41 -5.61 13.71
N PRO A 95 -5.64 -6.66 13.37
CA PRO A 95 -4.78 -7.34 14.34
C PRO A 95 -3.71 -6.40 14.89
N ALA A 96 -3.16 -6.71 16.07
CA ALA A 96 -2.03 -5.95 16.60
C ALA A 96 -0.85 -6.00 15.61
N SER A 97 -0.21 -4.87 15.40
CA SER A 97 0.74 -4.65 14.31
C SER A 97 1.88 -3.76 14.79
N TYR A 98 3.10 -3.99 14.32
CA TYR A 98 4.29 -3.24 14.74
C TYR A 98 5.25 -3.05 13.58
N THR A 99 5.86 -1.87 13.51
CA THR A 99 6.99 -1.56 12.64
C THR A 99 8.27 -2.00 13.32
N LEU A 100 8.97 -2.97 12.74
CA LEU A 100 10.17 -3.55 13.32
C LEU A 100 11.30 -2.50 13.41
N MET A 101 12.21 -2.68 14.36
CA MET A 101 13.25 -1.73 14.80
C MET A 101 12.72 -0.45 15.47
N LYS A 102 11.58 0.09 15.03
CA LYS A 102 10.96 1.30 15.61
C LYS A 102 10.11 1.00 16.84
N GLU A 103 9.40 -0.12 16.84
CA GLU A 103 8.40 -0.49 17.86
C GLU A 103 8.75 -1.81 18.56
N PHE A 104 10.03 -2.17 18.63
CA PHE A 104 10.51 -3.42 19.23
C PHE A 104 10.14 -3.57 20.70
N ASP A 105 10.30 -2.51 21.50
CA ASP A 105 10.00 -2.59 22.93
C ASP A 105 8.51 -2.86 23.16
N LEU A 106 7.64 -2.16 22.44
CA LEU A 106 6.19 -2.36 22.49
C LEU A 106 5.80 -3.78 22.07
N MET A 107 6.41 -4.29 21.00
CA MET A 107 6.14 -5.63 20.50
C MET A 107 6.64 -6.70 21.48
N GLN A 108 7.81 -6.51 22.08
CA GLN A 108 8.37 -7.43 23.07
C GLN A 108 7.49 -7.49 24.32
N GLU A 109 6.98 -6.35 24.77
CA GLU A 109 6.00 -6.28 25.86
C GLU A 109 4.71 -7.05 25.52
N ASP A 110 4.16 -6.85 24.33
CA ASP A 110 2.94 -7.54 23.89
C ASP A 110 3.12 -9.06 23.78
N ILE A 111 4.25 -9.52 23.23
CA ILE A 111 4.59 -10.95 23.14
C ILE A 111 4.72 -11.55 24.54
N ARG A 112 5.41 -10.85 25.46
CA ARG A 112 5.56 -11.31 26.85
C ARG A 112 4.22 -11.37 27.57
N ALA A 113 3.36 -10.36 27.38
CA ALA A 113 2.03 -10.29 27.99
C ALA A 113 1.09 -11.39 27.45
N SER A 114 1.15 -11.70 26.15
CA SER A 114 0.33 -12.76 25.56
C SER A 114 0.89 -14.16 25.73
N GLY A 115 2.20 -14.30 25.96
CA GLY A 115 2.90 -15.58 25.92
C GLY A 115 2.63 -16.34 24.62
N ARG A 116 2.60 -17.67 24.70
CA ARG A 116 2.34 -18.58 23.55
C ARG A 116 0.87 -18.66 23.11
N ALA A 117 -0.03 -17.86 23.67
CA ALA A 117 -1.43 -17.84 23.27
C ALA A 117 -1.65 -17.17 21.90
N LYS A 118 -0.65 -16.43 21.41
CA LYS A 118 -0.67 -15.76 20.11
C LYS A 118 0.55 -16.18 19.31
N SER A 119 0.37 -16.28 18.00
CA SER A 119 1.48 -16.33 17.04
C SER A 119 1.51 -15.04 16.25
N TRP A 120 2.65 -14.77 15.65
CA TRP A 120 2.92 -13.55 14.92
C TRP A 120 3.52 -13.88 13.56
N ILE A 121 3.41 -12.95 12.63
CA ILE A 121 3.97 -13.03 11.29
C ILE A 121 4.76 -11.76 10.99
N ALA A 122 6.02 -11.93 10.58
CA ALA A 122 6.89 -10.86 10.10
C ALA A 122 6.90 -10.87 8.58
N LYS A 123 6.94 -9.69 7.98
CA LYS A 123 7.01 -9.51 6.52
C LYS A 123 7.68 -8.18 6.17
N PRO A 124 8.32 -8.08 5.00
CA PRO A 124 8.77 -6.79 4.45
C PRO A 124 7.61 -5.80 4.30
N SER A 125 7.84 -4.52 4.60
CA SER A 125 6.88 -3.45 4.34
C SER A 125 6.65 -3.30 2.84
N GLU A 126 7.73 -3.41 2.07
CA GLU A 126 7.76 -3.35 0.60
C GLU A 126 8.14 -4.71 0.01
N GLY A 127 7.55 -5.09 -1.12
CA GLY A 127 7.82 -6.37 -1.79
C GLY A 127 6.55 -7.03 -2.31
N LEU A 128 6.66 -7.64 -3.50
CA LEU A 128 5.51 -8.16 -4.28
C LEU A 128 5.34 -9.69 -4.21
N GLU A 129 6.33 -10.45 -3.74
CA GLU A 129 6.39 -11.90 -4.01
C GLU A 129 6.53 -12.80 -2.77
N GLY A 130 6.12 -12.33 -1.59
CA GLY A 130 6.02 -13.19 -0.39
C GLY A 130 7.35 -13.74 0.16
N SER A 131 8.48 -13.30 -0.39
CA SER A 131 9.82 -13.56 0.13
C SER A 131 9.97 -12.94 1.52
N ASP A 132 10.73 -13.59 2.41
CA ASP A 132 11.05 -13.13 3.76
C ASP A 132 9.83 -12.96 4.70
N ILE A 133 8.75 -13.69 4.43
CA ILE A 133 7.61 -13.82 5.34
C ILE A 133 7.81 -15.04 6.23
N PHE A 134 7.69 -14.87 7.54
CA PHE A 134 7.80 -15.98 8.49
C PHE A 134 6.96 -15.77 9.74
N CYS A 135 6.47 -16.88 10.30
CA CYS A 135 5.81 -16.88 11.61
C CYS A 135 6.81 -17.11 12.75
N PHE A 136 6.46 -16.58 13.91
CA PHE A 136 7.21 -16.74 15.16
C PHE A 136 6.26 -16.60 16.36
N ASP A 137 6.63 -17.22 17.47
CA ASP A 137 5.84 -17.19 18.71
C ASP A 137 6.56 -16.42 19.83
N THR A 138 7.88 -16.29 19.72
CA THR A 138 8.72 -15.60 20.71
C THR A 138 9.54 -14.48 20.09
N PHE A 139 9.92 -13.50 20.92
CA PHE A 139 10.77 -12.40 20.45
C PHE A 139 12.19 -12.89 20.11
N GLU A 140 12.66 -13.92 20.80
CA GLU A 140 13.95 -14.58 20.55
C GLU A 140 13.97 -15.24 19.16
N GLU A 141 12.89 -15.93 18.78
CA GLU A 141 12.73 -16.49 17.43
C GLU A 141 12.76 -15.39 16.35
N LEU A 142 12.07 -14.27 16.59
CA LEU A 142 12.10 -13.13 15.69
C LEU A 142 13.52 -12.63 15.46
N MET A 143 14.28 -12.39 16.54
CA MET A 143 15.65 -11.90 16.45
C MET A 143 16.60 -12.90 15.78
N ALA A 144 16.41 -14.20 16.03
CA ALA A 144 17.21 -15.26 15.41
C ALA A 144 17.07 -15.34 13.89
N ARG A 145 15.97 -14.82 13.32
CA ARG A 145 15.74 -14.77 11.88
C ARG A 145 16.47 -13.63 11.16
N GLY A 146 17.10 -12.71 11.90
CA GLY A 146 17.85 -11.60 11.31
C GLY A 146 16.94 -10.52 10.74
N VAL A 147 16.14 -9.89 11.63
CA VAL A 147 15.22 -8.80 11.27
C VAL A 147 15.97 -7.63 10.66
N GLN A 148 15.39 -7.05 9.60
CA GLN A 148 15.95 -5.90 8.90
C GLN A 148 15.07 -4.65 9.09
N ASP A 149 15.65 -3.49 8.81
CA ASP A 149 14.88 -2.25 8.71
C ASP A 149 13.86 -2.36 7.56
N GLY A 150 12.71 -1.71 7.70
CA GLY A 150 11.61 -1.80 6.73
C GLY A 150 10.79 -3.09 6.81
N MET A 151 10.93 -3.91 7.86
CA MET A 151 10.01 -5.02 8.14
C MET A 151 8.87 -4.60 9.10
N VAL A 152 7.77 -5.34 9.05
CA VAL A 152 6.64 -5.20 9.97
C VAL A 152 6.26 -6.56 10.55
N ALA A 153 5.75 -6.58 11.78
CA ALA A 153 5.11 -7.74 12.38
C ALA A 153 3.63 -7.50 12.63
N GLN A 154 2.85 -8.57 12.60
CA GLN A 154 1.42 -8.54 12.85
C GLN A 154 0.99 -9.82 13.57
N GLN A 155 -0.01 -9.74 14.44
CA GLN A 155 -0.61 -10.90 15.06
C GLN A 155 -1.20 -11.80 13.98
N TYR A 156 -0.80 -13.07 13.98
CA TYR A 156 -1.26 -14.06 13.02
C TYR A 156 -2.71 -14.48 13.31
N ILE A 157 -3.50 -14.66 12.26
CA ILE A 157 -4.90 -15.09 12.36
C ILE A 157 -4.94 -16.61 12.16
N HIS A 158 -5.11 -17.34 13.27
CA HIS A 158 -5.08 -18.82 13.29
C HIS A 158 -6.31 -19.50 12.71
N ASN A 159 -7.45 -18.82 12.67
CA ASN A 159 -8.73 -19.37 12.22
C ASN A 159 -9.20 -18.63 10.97
N PRO A 160 -8.62 -18.90 9.79
CA PRO A 160 -9.21 -18.46 8.53
C PRO A 160 -10.57 -19.15 8.32
N LEU A 161 -11.47 -18.49 7.58
CA LEU A 161 -12.80 -19.01 7.22
C LEU A 161 -12.71 -20.19 6.25
#